data_AF-A0AA41T958-F1
#
_entry.id   AF-A0AA41T958-F1
#
_cell.length_a   1.000
_cell.length_b   1.000
_cell.length_c   1.000
_cell.angle_alpha   90.00
_cell.angle_beta   90.00
_cell.angle_gamma   90.00
#
_symmetry.space_group_name_H-M   'P 1'
#
loop_
_entity.id
_entity.type
_entity.pdbx_description
1 polymer ?
#
loop_
_entity_poly.entity_id
_entity_poly.type
_entity_poly.pdbx_seq_one_letter_code
_entity_poly.pdbx_strand_id
1 'polypeptide(L)'
;MAFIFQCGSILSMSSVSARCCPELGLTGSRQSRVAFGKPQGTVARIHIGQVITSIHTKLQKKEHVIDSYGKGNFKFPGCQKVCIPKKWGFTKFNTDEFQDMMNEKQVIPDGSFLIGAKNIPNHGPLDK
;
A
#
# COMPACT_ATOMS: atom_id res chain seq x y z
N MET A 1 -0.01 -5.66 -14.45
CA MET A 1 -0.25 -4.96 -13.17
C MET A 1 -0.14 -5.97 -12.03
N ALA A 2 0.48 -5.61 -10.91
CA ALA A 2 0.53 -6.47 -9.72
C ALA A 2 0.25 -5.63 -8.46
N PHE A 3 -0.64 -6.12 -7.60
CA PHE A 3 -0.83 -5.63 -6.24
C PHE A 3 -0.21 -6.62 -5.28
N ILE A 4 0.41 -6.13 -4.21
CA ILE A 4 0.92 -7.02 -3.18
C ILE A 4 0.16 -6.76 -1.88
N PHE A 5 -0.33 -7.86 -1.33
CA PHE A 5 -1.05 -7.89 -0.07
C PHE A 5 -0.27 -8.67 0.98
N GLN A 6 -0.35 -8.22 2.23
CA GLN A 6 0.06 -9.05 3.36
C GLN A 6 -1.02 -10.12 3.59
N CYS A 7 -0.63 -11.39 3.65
CA CYS A 7 -1.54 -12.51 3.83
C CYS A 7 -1.07 -13.34 5.03
N GLY A 8 -1.76 -13.19 6.16
CA GLY A 8 -1.52 -13.99 7.36
C GLY A 8 -1.31 -13.15 8.62
N SER A 9 -1.91 -13.62 9.71
CA SER A 9 -2.20 -12.94 10.97
C SER A 9 -1.04 -12.81 11.95
N ILE A 10 -1.02 -11.64 12.62
CA ILE A 10 -0.62 -11.38 14.00
C ILE A 10 0.77 -11.90 14.41
N LEU A 11 1.76 -11.03 14.28
CA LEU A 11 2.43 -10.56 15.49
C LEU A 11 2.32 -9.05 15.46
N SER A 12 1.46 -8.52 16.33
CA SER A 12 1.64 -7.16 16.81
C SER A 12 3.07 -7.08 17.32
N MET A 13 3.97 -6.46 16.54
CA MET A 13 5.21 -5.95 17.10
C MET A 13 4.84 -4.74 17.97
N SER A 14 4.21 -5.02 19.11
CA SER A 14 4.30 -4.18 20.29
C SER A 14 5.70 -4.33 20.88
N SER A 15 6.74 -4.03 20.08
CA SER A 15 8.05 -3.75 20.64
C SER A 15 8.02 -2.33 21.20
N VAL A 16 7.39 -2.16 22.36
CA VAL A 16 7.71 -1.04 23.24
C VAL A 16 9.12 -1.32 23.76
N SER A 17 10.13 -1.03 22.94
CA SER A 17 11.50 -0.95 23.44
C SER A 17 11.67 0.44 24.06
N ALA A 18 11.21 0.56 25.30
CA ALA A 18 11.62 1.66 26.16
C ALA A 18 13.09 1.42 26.51
N ARG A 19 14.02 1.93 25.71
CA ARG A 19 15.39 2.11 26.17
C ARG A 19 15.36 3.21 27.23
N CYS A 20 15.54 2.80 28.48
CA CYS A 20 15.88 3.71 29.56
C CYS A 20 17.16 4.45 29.15
N CYS A 21 17.14 5.78 29.11
CA CYS A 21 18.34 6.56 28.84
C CYS A 21 19.39 6.24 29.92
N PRO A 22 20.58 5.73 29.58
CA PRO A 22 21.66 5.58 30.54
C PRO A 22 22.35 6.94 30.64
N GLU A 23 21.68 7.93 31.22
CA GLU A 23 22.35 9.20 31.57
C GLU A 23 22.11 9.62 33.02
N LEU A 24 21.57 8.72 33.85
CA LEU A 24 21.64 8.82 35.31
C LEU A 24 21.72 7.39 35.84
N GLY A 25 22.88 7.04 36.43
CA GLY A 25 23.17 5.71 36.97
C GLY A 25 22.22 5.31 38.10
N LEU A 26 21.06 4.76 37.76
CA LEU A 26 20.15 4.13 38.70
C LEU A 26 20.00 2.65 38.34
N THR A 27 20.82 1.86 39.03
CA THR A 27 20.65 0.42 39.19
C THR A 27 19.20 0.11 39.54
N GLY A 28 18.63 -0.87 38.85
CA GLY A 28 17.22 -1.21 38.90
C GLY A 28 16.62 -1.22 40.30
N SER A 29 15.61 -0.38 40.52
CA SER A 29 14.56 -0.66 41.50
C SER A 29 13.37 0.29 41.26
N ARG A 30 12.22 -0.32 40.97
CA ARG A 30 10.87 0.17 41.30
C ARG A 30 10.57 1.67 41.10
N GLN A 31 10.52 2.15 39.86
CA GLN A 31 9.77 3.38 39.59
C GLN A 31 8.96 3.29 38.29
N SER A 32 7.88 2.50 38.32
CA SER A 32 6.86 2.44 37.25
C SER A 32 6.09 3.76 37.06
N ARG A 33 6.38 4.78 37.87
CA ARG A 33 5.66 6.07 37.88
C ARG A 33 6.14 7.08 36.84
N VAL A 34 7.28 6.88 36.19
CA VAL A 34 7.82 7.80 35.16
C VAL A 34 8.44 7.02 33.99
N ALA A 35 7.72 6.02 33.47
CA ALA A 35 8.17 5.21 32.34
C ALA A 35 7.51 5.65 31.01
N PHE A 36 7.47 6.96 30.74
CA PHE A 36 7.03 7.47 29.44
C PHE A 36 8.23 7.50 28.48
N GLY A 37 8.16 6.72 27.41
CA GLY A 37 9.25 6.56 26.45
C GLY A 37 9.46 7.80 25.58
N LYS A 38 10.70 8.07 25.18
CA LYS A 38 11.02 9.06 24.14
C LYS A 38 10.63 8.50 22.76
N PRO A 39 10.18 9.34 21.80
CA PRO A 39 9.87 8.88 20.46
C PRO A 39 11.15 8.43 19.74
N GLN A 40 11.19 7.17 19.29
CA GLN A 40 12.35 6.57 18.61
C GLN A 40 12.22 6.54 17.08
N GLY A 41 10.99 6.54 16.55
CA GLY A 41 10.73 6.46 15.12
C GLY A 41 9.25 6.26 14.78
N THR A 42 8.94 6.29 13.48
CA THR A 42 7.59 6.10 12.94
C THR A 42 7.44 4.71 12.34
N VAL A 43 6.26 4.10 12.51
CA VAL A 43 5.94 2.77 11.96
C VAL A 43 4.62 2.85 11.20
N ALA A 44 4.56 2.25 10.01
CA ALA A 44 3.32 2.05 9.28
C ALA A 44 2.57 0.82 9.82
N ARG A 45 1.31 0.99 10.21
CA ARG A 45 0.45 -0.12 10.64
C ARG A 45 -0.29 -0.67 9.43
N ILE A 46 -0.14 -1.97 9.18
CA ILE A 46 -0.71 -2.66 8.01
C ILE A 46 -1.62 -3.77 8.51
N HIS A 47 -2.85 -3.81 7.99
CA HIS A 47 -3.82 -4.86 8.27
C HIS A 47 -3.73 -6.00 7.24
N ILE A 48 -4.28 -7.16 7.60
CA ILE A 48 -4.38 -8.30 6.69
C ILE A 48 -5.25 -7.90 5.49
N GLY A 49 -4.77 -8.16 4.27
CA GLY A 49 -5.49 -7.77 3.05
C GLY A 49 -5.35 -6.29 2.69
N GLN A 50 -4.47 -5.53 3.34
CA GLN A 50 -4.08 -4.19 2.89
C GLN A 50 -2.98 -4.26 1.84
N VAL A 51 -3.08 -3.41 0.81
CA VAL A 51 -2.04 -3.27 -0.23
C VAL A 51 -0.85 -2.50 0.36
N ILE A 52 0.36 -3.03 0.23
CA ILE A 52 1.60 -2.35 0.64
C ILE A 52 2.16 -1.56 -0.54
N THR A 53 2.44 -2.27 -1.64
CA THR A 53 3.05 -1.72 -2.85
C THR A 53 2.21 -2.14 -4.05
N SER A 54 2.06 -1.21 -4.99
CA SER A 54 1.28 -1.41 -6.20
C SER A 54 2.11 -1.00 -7.42
N ILE A 55 2.19 -1.87 -8.42
CA ILE A 55 3.06 -1.67 -9.59
C ILE A 55 2.21 -1.79 -10.85
N HIS A 56 2.21 -0.72 -11.65
CA HIS A 56 1.62 -0.70 -12.98
C HIS A 56 2.71 -0.91 -14.04
N THR A 57 2.51 -1.93 -14.88
CA THR A 57 3.41 -2.28 -15.99
C THR A 57 2.61 -2.84 -17.15
N LYS A 58 3.21 -2.75 -18.35
CA LYS A 58 2.74 -3.44 -19.55
C LYS A 58 2.74 -4.97 -19.33
N LEU A 59 1.83 -5.67 -20.00
CA LEU A 59 1.66 -7.12 -19.92
C LEU A 59 2.95 -7.91 -20.19
N GLN A 60 3.81 -7.40 -21.08
CA GLN A 60 5.09 -8.02 -21.44
C GLN A 60 6.05 -8.18 -20.26
N LYS A 61 6.01 -7.28 -19.26
CA LYS A 61 6.97 -7.26 -18.14
C LYS A 61 6.43 -7.91 -16.87
N LYS A 62 5.35 -8.71 -16.97
CA LYS A 62 4.67 -9.30 -15.81
C LYS A 62 5.62 -10.17 -14.97
N GLU A 63 6.43 -11.00 -15.61
CA GLU A 63 7.31 -11.98 -14.96
C GLU A 63 8.46 -11.28 -14.23
N HIS A 64 9.05 -10.27 -14.86
CA HIS A 64 10.09 -9.46 -14.25
C HIS A 64 9.62 -8.73 -12.98
N VAL A 65 8.36 -8.28 -12.95
CA VAL A 65 7.79 -7.63 -11.76
C VAL A 65 7.63 -8.63 -10.61
N ILE A 66 7.19 -9.85 -10.92
CA ILE A 66 7.01 -10.91 -9.90
C ILE A 66 8.38 -11.29 -9.29
N ASP A 67 9.42 -11.49 -10.12
CA ASP A 67 10.77 -11.82 -9.64
C ASP A 67 11.40 -10.66 -8.84
N SER A 68 11.33 -9.44 -9.36
CA SER A 68 11.86 -8.25 -8.69
C SER A 68 11.21 -8.05 -7.32
N TYR A 69 9.90 -8.31 -7.24
CA TYR A 69 9.18 -8.20 -5.99
C TYR A 69 9.47 -9.36 -5.03
N GLY A 70 9.65 -10.59 -5.55
CA GLY A 70 10.13 -11.72 -4.76
C GLY A 70 11.46 -11.42 -4.04
N LYS A 71 12.39 -10.73 -4.71
CA LYS A 71 13.66 -10.26 -4.13
C LYS A 71 13.46 -9.11 -3.13
N GLY A 72 12.55 -8.18 -3.42
CA GLY A 72 12.26 -7.03 -2.56
C GLY A 72 11.57 -7.39 -1.24
N ASN A 73 10.76 -8.45 -1.25
CA ASN A 73 9.97 -8.91 -0.10
C ASN A 73 10.78 -9.31 1.12
N PHE A 74 12.04 -9.69 0.94
CA PHE A 74 12.90 -10.10 2.03
C PHE A 74 13.07 -9.02 3.12
N LYS A 75 12.86 -7.75 2.76
CA LYS A 75 13.01 -6.61 3.68
C LYS A 75 11.82 -6.41 4.60
N PHE A 76 10.65 -6.94 4.25
CA PHE A 76 9.43 -6.77 5.03
C PHE A 76 9.17 -8.02 5.87
N PRO A 77 8.94 -7.90 7.17
CA PRO A 77 8.63 -9.04 8.02
C PRO A 77 7.26 -9.65 7.68
N GLY A 78 7.13 -10.96 7.86
CA GLY A 78 5.89 -11.71 7.65
C GLY A 78 5.61 -12.12 6.20
N CYS A 79 4.47 -12.75 5.97
CA CYS A 79 4.10 -13.32 4.67
C CYS A 79 3.37 -12.31 3.78
N GLN A 80 3.94 -12.03 2.61
CA GLN A 80 3.34 -11.17 1.59
C GLN A 80 3.09 -11.98 0.32
N LYS A 81 1.96 -11.74 -0.32
CA LYS A 81 1.55 -12.42 -1.55
C LYS A 81 1.39 -11.41 -2.68
N VAL A 82 1.95 -11.76 -3.84
CA VAL A 82 1.75 -11.03 -5.09
C VAL A 82 0.44 -11.48 -5.71
N CYS A 83 -0.44 -10.54 -6.02
CA CYS A 83 -1.71 -10.77 -6.68
C CYS A 83 -1.77 -9.96 -7.98
N ILE A 84 -2.30 -10.55 -9.04
CA ILE A 84 -2.54 -9.84 -10.30
C ILE A 84 -3.98 -9.36 -10.28
N PRO A 85 -4.25 -8.04 -10.20
CA PRO A 85 -5.62 -7.54 -10.28
C PRO A 85 -6.25 -7.70 -11.64
N LYS A 86 -7.59 -7.75 -11.62
CA LYS A 86 -8.46 -7.58 -12.80
C LYS A 86 -8.70 -6.11 -13.17
N LYS A 87 -8.40 -5.19 -12.26
CA LYS A 87 -8.58 -3.75 -12.43
C LYS A 87 -7.60 -3.16 -13.44
N TRP A 88 -8.07 -2.17 -14.19
CA TRP A 88 -7.21 -1.43 -15.10
C TRP A 88 -6.39 -0.39 -14.35
N GLY A 89 -5.07 -0.56 -14.29
CA GLY A 89 -4.24 0.45 -13.63
C GLY A 89 -4.56 0.57 -12.13
N PHE A 90 -4.37 1.78 -11.63
CA PHE A 90 -4.77 2.17 -10.27
C PHE A 90 -6.21 2.70 -10.21
N THR A 91 -7.04 2.38 -11.21
CA THR A 91 -8.43 2.83 -11.27
C THR A 91 -9.36 1.92 -10.49
N LYS A 92 -10.60 2.37 -10.32
CA LYS A 92 -11.65 1.57 -9.68
C LYS A 92 -12.25 0.53 -10.63
N PHE A 93 -12.08 0.72 -11.93
CA PHE A 93 -12.73 -0.05 -12.99
C PHE A 93 -11.99 -1.35 -13.32
N ASN A 94 -12.74 -2.33 -13.81
CA ASN A 94 -12.16 -3.53 -14.39
C ASN A 94 -11.54 -3.25 -15.77
N THR A 95 -10.70 -4.17 -16.24
CA THR A 95 -10.06 -4.03 -17.57
C THR A 95 -11.08 -3.98 -18.69
N ASP A 96 -12.12 -4.82 -18.63
CA ASP A 96 -13.15 -4.92 -19.66
C ASP A 96 -14.02 -3.66 -19.69
N GLU A 97 -14.56 -3.25 -18.54
CA GLU A 97 -15.34 -2.01 -18.37
C GLU A 97 -14.56 -0.76 -18.84
N PHE A 98 -13.25 -0.73 -18.59
CA PHE A 98 -12.41 0.39 -19.02
C PHE A 98 -12.22 0.42 -20.53
N GLN A 99 -12.14 -0.75 -21.18
CA GLN A 99 -12.08 -0.87 -22.63
C GLN A 99 -13.37 -0.32 -23.26
N ASP A 100 -14.52 -0.66 -22.67
CA ASP A 100 -15.83 -0.20 -23.15
C ASP A 100 -15.99 1.32 -23.00
N MET A 101 -15.65 1.89 -21.83
CA MET A 101 -15.69 3.35 -21.64
C MET A 101 -14.71 4.11 -22.54
N MET A 102 -13.57 3.50 -22.90
CA MET A 102 -12.64 4.05 -23.88
C MET A 102 -13.23 4.04 -25.30
N ASN A 103 -13.94 2.98 -25.67
CA ASN A 103 -14.65 2.88 -26.96
C ASN A 103 -15.80 3.90 -27.04
N GLU A 104 -16.53 4.09 -25.93
CA GLU A 104 -17.60 5.08 -25.79
C GLU A 104 -17.10 6.52 -25.62
N LYS A 105 -15.76 6.73 -25.58
CA LYS A 105 -15.09 8.03 -25.38
C LYS A 105 -15.53 8.78 -24.12
N GLN A 106 -15.97 8.06 -23.09
CA GLN A 106 -16.41 8.63 -21.81
C GLN A 106 -15.23 8.94 -20.86
N VAL A 107 -14.02 8.54 -21.22
CA VAL A 107 -12.80 8.74 -20.42
C VAL A 107 -12.04 9.96 -20.91
N ILE A 108 -11.92 10.98 -20.05
CA ILE A 108 -11.04 12.12 -20.29
C ILE A 108 -9.62 11.78 -19.79
N PRO A 109 -8.58 11.85 -20.65
CA PRO A 109 -7.21 11.57 -20.23
C PRO A 109 -6.63 12.75 -19.43
N ASP A 110 -6.72 12.68 -18.11
CA ASP A 110 -6.06 13.62 -17.20
C ASP A 110 -4.62 13.13 -16.87
N GLY A 111 -3.63 13.52 -17.69
CA GLY A 111 -2.20 13.41 -17.37
C GLY A 111 -1.64 12.00 -17.08
N SER A 112 -0.67 11.92 -16.16
CA SER A 112 0.21 10.74 -15.93
C SER A 112 -0.49 9.51 -15.37
N PHE A 113 -1.70 9.67 -14.82
CA PHE A 113 -2.48 8.57 -14.34
C PHE A 113 -3.96 8.81 -14.64
N LEU A 114 -4.56 7.89 -15.40
CA LEU A 114 -6.01 7.70 -15.52
C LEU A 114 -6.71 7.41 -14.17
N ILE A 115 -6.03 7.58 -13.02
CA ILE A 115 -6.59 7.62 -11.65
C ILE A 115 -7.62 8.74 -11.51
N GLY A 116 -7.46 9.81 -12.29
CA GLY A 116 -8.43 10.88 -12.44
C GLY A 116 -9.19 10.82 -13.75
N ALA A 117 -9.41 9.64 -14.36
CA ALA A 117 -10.42 9.52 -15.40
C ALA A 117 -11.74 10.01 -14.80
N LYS A 118 -12.04 11.30 -14.99
CA LYS A 118 -13.33 11.87 -14.71
C LYS A 118 -14.23 11.15 -15.69
N ASN A 119 -14.88 10.10 -15.21
CA ASN A 119 -16.03 9.57 -15.91
C ASN A 119 -16.93 10.77 -16.14
N ILE A 120 -17.29 11.04 -17.39
CA ILE A 120 -18.26 12.09 -17.69
C ILE A 120 -19.54 11.67 -16.95
N PRO A 121 -19.90 12.35 -15.85
CA PRO A 121 -21.07 11.94 -15.12
C PRO A 121 -22.28 12.18 -16.02
N ASN A 122 -23.24 11.26 -16.04
CA ASN A 122 -24.54 11.45 -16.72
C ASN A 122 -25.41 12.53 -16.04
N HIS A 123 -24.83 13.28 -15.11
CA HIS A 123 -25.49 14.30 -14.29
C HIS A 123 -24.64 15.56 -14.28
N GLY A 124 -25.28 16.70 -14.51
CA GLY A 124 -24.64 18.01 -14.56
C GLY A 124 -25.20 18.83 -15.72
N PRO A 125 -24.82 20.12 -15.82
CA PRO A 125 -25.17 20.95 -16.97
C PRO A 125 -24.62 20.30 -18.26
N LEU A 126 -25.49 20.14 -19.26
CA LEU A 126 -25.14 19.58 -20.57
C LEU A 126 -24.27 20.53 -21.40
N ASP A 127 -24.25 21.81 -21.04
CA ASP A 127 -23.49 22.84 -21.73
C ASP A 127 -22.14 23.09 -21.04
N LYS A 128 -21.06 22.71 -21.73
CA LYS A 128 -19.68 23.21 -21.55
C LYS A 128 -19.01 23.38 -22.90
#